data_AF-A0A2K3YFX8-F1
#
_entry.id   AF-A0A2K3YFX8-F1
#
_cell.length_a   1.000
_cell.length_b   1.000
_cell.length_c   1.000
_cell.angle_alpha   90.00
_cell.angle_beta   90.00
_cell.angle_gamma   90.00
#
_symmetry.space_group_name_H-M   'P 1'
#
loop_
_entity.id
_entity.type
_entity.pdbx_description
1 polymer ?
#
loop_
_entity_poly.entity_id
_entity_poly.type
_entity_poly.pdbx_seq_one_letter_code
_entity_poly.pdbx_strand_id
1 'polypeptide(L)'
;MLIDTVKSFSIYNNIEKDSQKIQLYLNDIKKPHAKDALDYFEKLTNQYHVSFTKVTYVSDNKVIISSNNKTLHQKVEEDNKLKLFDSSLDIKVYGLKGTNFSEEGTYYLKGPNVQKVIDIIDQDVGKTVQVDNSILTVLPADLFVVIYLVLLVTIFITVLIHYF
;
A
#
# COMPACT_ATOMS: atom_id res chain seq x y z
N MET A 1 5.21 -1.44 -18.94
CA MET A 1 4.45 -2.70 -18.76
C MET A 1 5.04 -3.61 -17.68
N LEU A 2 6.18 -4.29 -17.86
CA LEU A 2 6.75 -5.17 -16.81
C LEU A 2 7.14 -4.44 -15.51
N ILE A 3 7.72 -3.24 -15.63
CA ILE A 3 8.09 -2.37 -14.49
C ILE A 3 6.84 -1.96 -13.69
N ASP A 4 5.73 -1.65 -14.38
CA ASP A 4 4.46 -1.30 -13.76
C ASP A 4 3.85 -2.48 -12.98
N THR A 5 4.01 -3.70 -13.49
CA THR A 5 3.51 -4.93 -12.84
C THR A 5 4.29 -5.24 -11.56
N VAL A 6 5.62 -5.17 -11.58
CA VAL A 6 6.46 -5.48 -10.39
C VAL A 6 6.31 -4.41 -9.30
N LYS A 7 6.21 -3.14 -9.71
CA LYS A 7 5.89 -2.01 -8.82
C LYS A 7 4.53 -2.19 -8.17
N SER A 8 3.50 -2.47 -8.95
CA SER A 8 2.14 -2.68 -8.45
C SER A 8 2.07 -3.89 -7.51
N PHE A 9 2.77 -4.98 -7.82
CA PHE A 9 2.82 -6.17 -6.98
C PHE A 9 3.55 -5.94 -5.65
N SER A 10 4.64 -5.18 -5.68
CA SER A 10 5.42 -4.83 -4.47
C SER A 10 4.62 -3.94 -3.53
N ILE A 11 3.90 -2.95 -4.07
CA ILE A 11 2.97 -2.09 -3.33
C ILE A 11 1.79 -2.91 -2.81
N TYR A 12 1.22 -3.80 -3.63
CA TYR A 12 0.11 -4.66 -3.22
C TYR A 12 0.47 -5.54 -2.02
N ASN A 13 1.55 -6.31 -2.11
CA ASN A 13 1.91 -7.25 -1.04
C ASN A 13 2.29 -6.58 0.28
N ASN A 14 2.81 -5.35 0.23
CA ASN A 14 3.28 -4.66 1.43
C ASN A 14 2.27 -3.65 1.99
N ILE A 15 1.35 -3.16 1.17
CA ILE A 15 0.45 -2.05 1.53
C ILE A 15 -1.01 -2.39 1.23
N GLU A 16 -1.36 -2.78 0.01
CA GLU A 16 -2.78 -2.91 -0.36
C GLU A 16 -3.44 -4.18 0.19
N LYS A 17 -2.65 -5.24 0.38
CA LYS A 17 -3.14 -6.53 0.85
C LYS A 17 -3.72 -6.43 2.27
N ASP A 18 -4.97 -6.84 2.39
CA ASP A 18 -5.82 -6.75 3.59
C ASP A 18 -5.99 -5.32 4.13
N SER A 19 -5.86 -4.32 3.26
CA SER A 19 -6.08 -2.91 3.59
C SER A 19 -7.29 -2.37 2.85
N GLN A 20 -8.07 -1.52 3.52
CA GLN A 20 -9.15 -0.77 2.90
C GLN A 20 -8.53 0.49 2.26
N LYS A 21 -8.72 0.64 0.95
CA LYS A 21 -8.23 1.80 0.19
C LYS A 21 -9.31 2.87 0.15
N ILE A 22 -8.93 4.08 0.52
CA ILE A 22 -9.82 5.24 0.51
C ILE A 22 -9.18 6.39 -0.27
N GLN A 23 -10.02 7.22 -0.88
CA GLN A 23 -9.66 8.53 -1.38
C GLN A 23 -10.24 9.58 -0.44
N LEU A 24 -9.40 10.47 0.09
CA LEU A 24 -9.81 11.51 1.04
C LEU A 24 -9.74 12.87 0.36
N TYR A 25 -10.80 13.66 0.54
CA TYR A 25 -10.97 15.02 0.05
C TYR A 25 -11.15 15.97 1.23
N LEU A 26 -10.22 16.91 1.41
CA LEU A 26 -10.21 17.88 2.51
C LEU A 26 -10.91 19.21 2.16
N ASN A 27 -10.91 19.58 0.88
CA ASN A 27 -11.34 20.92 0.45
C ASN A 27 -12.85 21.07 0.28
N ASP A 28 -13.59 19.98 0.18
CA ASP A 28 -15.01 20.02 -0.16
C ASP A 28 -15.90 20.52 0.99
N ILE A 29 -15.41 20.50 2.24
CA ILE A 29 -16.21 20.83 3.44
C ILE A 29 -15.32 21.43 4.53
N LYS A 30 -15.71 22.57 5.12
CA LYS A 30 -15.07 23.09 6.35
C LYS A 30 -15.40 22.18 7.53
N LYS A 31 -14.46 21.31 7.92
CA LYS A 31 -14.61 20.43 9.09
C LYS A 31 -13.64 20.79 10.23
N PRO A 32 -13.98 20.44 11.49
CA PRO A 32 -13.22 20.87 12.66
C PRO A 32 -11.74 20.50 12.58
N HIS A 33 -11.45 19.30 12.08
CA HIS A 33 -10.11 18.73 12.05
C HIS A 33 -9.48 18.70 10.64
N ALA A 34 -10.00 19.51 9.70
CA ALA A 34 -9.43 19.58 8.35
C ALA A 34 -8.00 20.16 8.34
N LYS A 35 -7.69 21.08 9.27
CA LYS A 35 -6.37 21.76 9.35
C LYS A 35 -5.30 20.97 10.10
N ASP A 36 -5.71 20.11 11.03
CA ASP A 36 -4.86 19.25 11.86
C ASP A 36 -5.11 17.75 11.57
N ALA A 37 -5.55 17.44 10.36
CA ALA A 37 -5.96 16.10 9.93
C ALA A 37 -4.92 15.02 10.28
N LEU A 38 -3.62 15.32 10.16
CA LEU A 38 -2.55 14.37 10.45
C LEU A 38 -2.49 13.98 11.93
N ASP A 39 -2.45 14.98 12.80
CA ASP A 39 -2.39 14.78 14.24
C ASP A 39 -3.67 14.08 14.73
N TYR A 40 -4.80 14.43 14.12
CA TYR A 40 -6.07 13.78 14.39
C TYR A 40 -6.06 12.31 13.96
N PHE A 41 -5.58 12.00 12.75
CA PHE A 41 -5.48 10.62 12.28
C PHE A 41 -4.47 9.81 13.08
N GLU A 42 -3.34 10.38 13.50
CA GLU A 42 -2.38 9.69 14.38
C GLU A 42 -3.03 9.33 15.72
N LYS A 43 -3.88 10.20 16.28
CA LYS A 43 -4.67 9.88 17.48
C LYS A 43 -5.68 8.77 17.21
N LEU A 44 -6.46 8.85 16.14
CA LEU A 44 -7.48 7.85 15.79
C LEU A 44 -6.86 6.48 15.54
N THR A 45 -5.77 6.43 14.77
CA THR A 45 -5.06 5.20 14.43
C THR A 45 -4.52 4.50 15.66
N ASN A 46 -3.95 5.24 16.61
CA ASN A 46 -3.50 4.70 17.89
C ASN A 46 -4.68 4.25 18.77
N GLN A 47 -5.75 5.04 18.86
CA GLN A 47 -6.92 4.73 19.70
C GLN A 47 -7.68 3.49 19.20
N TYR A 48 -7.85 3.36 17.89
CA TYR A 48 -8.66 2.29 17.28
C TYR A 48 -7.82 1.14 16.74
N HIS A 49 -6.50 1.14 16.97
CA HIS A 49 -5.58 0.11 16.51
C HIS A 49 -5.66 -0.11 14.99
N VAL A 50 -5.72 1.00 14.25
CA VAL A 50 -5.75 1.02 12.78
C VAL A 50 -4.43 1.57 12.28
N SER A 51 -3.75 0.86 11.41
CA SER A 51 -2.60 1.40 10.68
C SER A 51 -3.07 2.24 9.50
N PHE A 52 -2.38 3.34 9.24
CA PHE A 52 -2.63 4.27 8.17
C PHE A 52 -1.37 4.41 7.31
N THR A 53 -1.54 4.34 5.99
CA THR A 53 -0.46 4.42 5.02
C THR A 53 -0.83 5.32 3.86
N LYS A 54 0.00 6.32 3.57
CA LYS A 54 -0.06 7.16 2.38
C LYS A 54 1.01 6.70 1.39
N VAL A 55 0.64 6.58 0.12
CA VAL A 55 1.57 6.27 -0.98
C VAL A 55 1.66 7.49 -1.88
N THR A 56 2.87 7.99 -2.11
CA THR A 56 3.14 9.13 -2.99
C THR A 56 4.08 8.69 -4.11
N TYR A 57 3.59 8.76 -5.35
CA TYR A 57 4.38 8.46 -6.54
C TYR A 57 5.18 9.71 -6.94
N VAL A 58 6.50 9.66 -6.77
CA VAL A 58 7.40 10.79 -7.10
C VAL A 58 7.88 10.69 -8.55
N SER A 59 8.15 9.47 -9.01
CA SER A 59 8.48 9.14 -10.41
C SER A 59 8.12 7.68 -10.70
N ASP A 60 8.37 7.24 -11.94
CA ASP A 60 8.14 5.86 -12.37
C ASP A 60 8.90 4.84 -11.52
N ASN A 61 10.08 5.21 -11.04
CA ASN A 61 10.96 4.35 -10.25
C ASN A 61 11.10 4.79 -8.79
N LYS A 62 10.38 5.82 -8.33
CA LYS A 62 10.49 6.34 -6.96
C LYS A 62 9.14 6.49 -6.29
N VAL A 63 8.97 5.83 -5.16
CA VAL A 63 7.75 5.89 -4.34
C VAL A 63 8.12 6.23 -2.91
N ILE A 64 7.36 7.15 -2.33
CA ILE A 64 7.46 7.50 -0.91
C ILE A 64 6.22 6.94 -0.21
N ILE A 65 6.44 6.13 0.82
CA ILE A 65 5.42 5.62 1.69
C ILE A 65 5.52 6.32 3.04
N SER A 66 4.43 6.87 3.53
CA SER A 66 4.34 7.44 4.86
C SER A 66 3.34 6.62 5.66
N SER A 67 3.80 5.96 6.73
CA SER A 67 2.98 4.97 7.43
C SER A 67 3.25 4.97 8.93
N ASN A 68 2.28 4.55 9.74
CA ASN A 68 2.49 4.12 11.12
C ASN A 68 2.39 2.59 11.29
N ASN A 69 2.32 1.84 10.17
CA ASN A 69 2.29 0.39 10.17
C ASN A 69 3.62 -0.17 10.64
N LYS A 70 3.65 -0.71 11.87
CA LYS A 70 4.86 -1.29 12.48
C LYS A 70 5.46 -2.42 11.64
N THR A 71 4.64 -3.28 11.04
CA THR A 71 5.11 -4.38 10.18
C THR A 71 5.78 -3.85 8.92
N LEU A 72 5.30 -2.74 8.36
CA LEU A 72 5.94 -2.11 7.21
C LEU A 72 7.31 -1.55 7.62
N HIS A 73 7.40 -0.84 8.74
CA HIS A 73 8.66 -0.29 9.27
C HIS A 73 9.71 -1.36 9.60
N GLN A 74 9.28 -2.56 10.01
CA GLN A 74 10.19 -3.69 10.26
C GLN A 74 10.82 -4.27 8.99
N LYS A 75 10.26 -4.01 7.80
CA LYS A 75 10.75 -4.53 6.51
C LYS A 75 11.73 -3.59 5.81
N VAL A 76 12.05 -2.48 6.46
CA VAL A 76 12.87 -1.42 5.92
C VAL A 76 14.33 -1.67 6.31
N GLU A 77 15.23 -1.52 5.34
CA GLU A 77 16.67 -1.62 5.52
C GLU A 77 17.27 -0.26 5.91
N GLU A 78 18.60 -0.14 5.90
CA GLU A 78 19.29 1.15 6.07
C GLU A 78 18.76 2.20 5.07
N ASP A 79 18.83 3.48 5.45
CA ASP A 79 18.32 4.63 4.69
C ASP A 79 16.80 4.66 4.41
N ASN A 80 16.03 3.94 5.22
CA ASN A 80 14.57 3.86 5.10
C ASN A 80 14.08 3.18 3.81
N LYS A 81 14.89 2.35 3.17
CA LYS A 81 14.55 1.68 1.91
C LYS A 81 13.83 0.35 2.14
N LEU A 82 12.70 0.13 1.49
CA LEU A 82 12.00 -1.16 1.53
C LEU A 82 12.78 -2.19 0.70
N LYS A 83 12.99 -3.39 1.25
CA LYS A 83 13.61 -4.49 0.50
C LYS A 83 12.66 -5.01 -0.58
N LEU A 84 13.06 -4.89 -1.84
CA LEU A 84 12.27 -5.30 -2.99
C LEU A 84 13.04 -6.32 -3.83
N PHE A 85 12.30 -7.13 -4.59
CA PHE A 85 12.91 -8.01 -5.58
C PHE A 85 13.54 -7.22 -6.74
N ASP A 86 12.92 -6.11 -7.14
CA ASP A 86 13.44 -5.21 -8.17
C ASP A 86 14.26 -4.08 -7.54
N SER A 87 15.56 -4.12 -7.78
CA SER A 87 16.52 -3.12 -7.28
C SER A 87 16.40 -1.75 -7.95
N SER A 88 15.74 -1.67 -9.12
CA SER A 88 15.54 -0.41 -9.86
C SER A 88 14.46 0.48 -9.25
N LEU A 89 13.61 -0.09 -8.38
CA LEU A 89 12.53 0.61 -7.71
C LEU A 89 13.00 1.11 -6.34
N ASP A 90 13.02 2.43 -6.15
CA ASP A 90 13.37 3.08 -4.90
C ASP A 90 12.09 3.38 -4.10
N ILE A 91 11.78 2.53 -3.12
CA ILE A 91 10.67 2.75 -2.19
C ILE A 91 11.24 3.14 -0.83
N LYS A 92 10.92 4.35 -0.39
CA LYS A 92 11.30 4.85 0.94
C LYS A 92 10.09 4.88 1.87
N VAL A 93 10.26 4.37 3.08
CA VAL A 93 9.20 4.30 4.10
C VAL A 93 9.53 5.24 5.25
N TYR A 94 8.64 6.18 5.53
CA TYR A 94 8.77 7.14 6.61
C TYR A 94 7.61 7.03 7.59
N GLY A 95 7.80 7.55 8.81
CA GLY A 95 6.71 7.76 9.75
C GLY A 95 5.67 8.74 9.18
N LEU A 96 4.47 8.76 9.76
CA LEU A 96 3.45 9.75 9.40
C LEU A 96 3.85 11.18 9.82
N LYS A 97 4.60 11.32 10.90
CA LYS A 97 4.98 12.62 11.45
C LYS A 97 5.77 13.45 10.43
N GLY A 98 5.34 14.70 10.20
CA GLY A 98 6.01 15.63 9.29
C GLY A 98 5.69 15.43 7.81
N THR A 99 4.66 14.63 7.47
CA THR A 99 4.21 14.47 6.08
C THR A 99 3.04 15.41 5.79
N ASN A 100 3.04 16.07 4.63
CA ASN A 100 1.90 16.91 4.26
C ASN A 100 0.75 16.02 3.79
N PHE A 101 -0.45 16.21 4.35
CA PHE A 101 -1.66 15.72 3.72
C PHE A 101 -1.84 16.41 2.38
N SER A 102 -2.13 15.63 1.35
CA SER A 102 -2.60 16.21 0.11
C SER A 102 -4.09 16.50 0.27
N GLU A 103 -4.55 17.64 -0.24
CA GLU A 103 -5.95 18.06 -0.21
C GLU A 103 -6.87 17.01 -0.84
N GLU A 104 -6.33 16.26 -1.80
CA GLU A 104 -6.85 15.01 -2.32
C GLU A 104 -5.76 13.94 -2.26
N GLY A 105 -6.06 12.74 -1.76
CA GLY A 105 -5.07 11.67 -1.75
C GLY A 105 -5.63 10.28 -1.57
N THR A 106 -4.85 9.28 -1.98
CA THR A 106 -5.13 7.85 -1.76
C THR A 106 -4.43 7.37 -0.50
N TYR A 107 -5.19 6.71 0.37
CA TYR A 107 -4.74 6.23 1.67
C TYR A 107 -5.19 4.78 1.89
N TYR A 108 -4.39 4.04 2.64
CA TYR A 108 -4.61 2.63 2.94
C TYR A 108 -4.71 2.43 4.45
N LEU A 109 -5.82 1.87 4.90
CA LEU A 109 -6.10 1.64 6.30
C LEU A 109 -6.17 0.13 6.58
N LYS A 110 -5.53 -0.31 7.67
CA LYS A 110 -5.47 -1.74 8.04
C LYS A 110 -5.71 -1.94 9.53
N GLY A 111 -6.68 -2.78 9.88
CA GLY A 111 -7.00 -3.10 11.27
C GLY A 111 -8.46 -3.51 11.47
N PRO A 112 -8.86 -3.89 12.70
CA PRO A 112 -10.21 -4.37 12.98
C PRO A 112 -11.27 -3.26 12.97
N ASN A 113 -10.88 -2.00 13.16
CA ASN A 113 -11.80 -0.86 13.33
C ASN A 113 -11.73 0.14 12.18
N VAL A 114 -11.32 -0.29 10.99
CA VAL A 114 -11.10 0.63 9.85
C VAL A 114 -12.38 1.39 9.50
N GLN A 115 -13.54 0.72 9.42
CA GLN A 115 -14.80 1.39 9.11
C GLN A 115 -15.13 2.50 10.11
N LYS A 116 -14.94 2.23 11.41
CA LYS A 116 -15.17 3.23 12.47
C LYS A 116 -14.25 4.44 12.32
N VAL A 117 -12.99 4.21 11.92
CA VAL A 117 -12.07 5.31 11.64
C VAL A 117 -12.55 6.10 10.43
N ILE A 118 -12.95 5.44 9.33
CA ILE A 118 -13.50 6.09 8.13
C ILE A 118 -14.70 6.97 8.49
N ASP A 119 -15.65 6.46 9.27
CA ASP A 119 -16.85 7.21 9.68
C ASP A 119 -16.48 8.48 10.48
N ILE A 120 -15.47 8.39 11.35
CA ILE A 120 -14.98 9.55 12.12
C ILE A 120 -14.26 10.56 11.19
N ILE A 121 -13.49 10.09 10.22
CA ILE A 121 -12.86 10.95 9.20
C ILE A 121 -13.93 11.69 8.40
N ASP A 122 -15.00 10.98 8.01
CA ASP A 122 -16.16 11.51 7.31
C ASP A 122 -17.00 12.46 8.16
N GLN A 123 -16.90 12.40 9.48
CA GLN A 123 -17.58 13.35 10.35
C GLN A 123 -16.73 14.60 10.56
N ASP A 124 -15.44 14.43 10.84
CA ASP A 124 -14.62 15.45 11.50
C ASP A 124 -13.51 16.05 10.64
N VAL A 125 -13.12 15.42 9.53
CA VAL A 125 -11.93 15.81 8.75
C VAL A 125 -12.22 16.12 7.29
N GLY A 126 -12.75 15.16 6.53
CA GLY A 126 -12.95 15.32 5.09
C GLY A 126 -14.02 14.38 4.57
N LYS A 127 -14.12 14.21 3.26
CA LYS A 127 -14.96 13.18 2.65
C LYS A 127 -14.08 12.05 2.17
N THR A 128 -14.45 10.83 2.51
CA THR A 128 -13.80 9.62 2.05
C THR A 128 -14.65 8.93 1.00
N VAL A 129 -13.99 8.32 0.03
CA VAL A 129 -14.60 7.44 -0.96
C VAL A 129 -13.82 6.14 -0.91
N GLN A 130 -14.50 5.04 -0.61
CA GLN A 130 -13.87 3.73 -0.68
C GLN A 130 -13.57 3.39 -2.14
N VAL A 131 -12.34 2.99 -2.42
CA VAL A 131 -11.91 2.59 -3.76
C VAL A 131 -11.74 1.08 -3.75
N ASP A 132 -12.42 0.38 -4.66
CA ASP A 132 -12.23 -1.06 -4.80
C ASP A 132 -10.79 -1.38 -5.22
N ASN A 133 -10.16 -2.31 -4.48
CA ASN A 133 -8.81 -2.82 -4.79
C ASN A 133 -8.81 -3.83 -5.96
N SER A 134 -9.72 -3.67 -6.91
CA SER A 134 -10.08 -4.67 -7.92
C SER A 134 -9.03 -4.94 -8.99
N ILE A 135 -7.89 -4.23 -8.97
CA ILE A 135 -6.85 -4.38 -10.00
C ILE A 135 -6.02 -5.67 -9.78
N LEU A 136 -5.92 -6.20 -8.55
CA LEU A 136 -5.07 -7.36 -8.22
C LEU A 136 -5.77 -8.53 -7.52
N THR A 137 -7.07 -8.46 -7.26
CA THR A 137 -7.86 -9.64 -6.85
C THR A 137 -7.90 -10.75 -7.92
N VAL A 138 -7.41 -10.47 -9.13
CA VAL A 138 -7.43 -11.39 -10.28
C VAL A 138 -6.16 -12.25 -10.39
N LEU A 139 -5.13 -12.04 -9.57
CA LEU A 139 -3.94 -12.91 -9.54
C LEU A 139 -3.89 -13.66 -8.21
N PRO A 140 -4.70 -14.74 -8.05
CA PRO A 140 -4.62 -15.57 -6.86
C PRO A 140 -3.21 -16.14 -6.71
N ALA A 141 -2.77 -16.37 -5.47
CA ALA A 141 -1.50 -17.03 -5.18
C ALA A 141 -1.34 -18.34 -5.98
N ASP A 142 -2.47 -19.00 -6.28
CA ASP A 142 -2.58 -20.17 -7.13
C ASP A 142 -2.00 -19.96 -8.53
N LEU A 143 -2.10 -18.77 -9.12
CA LEU A 143 -1.54 -18.51 -10.45
C LEU A 143 -0.01 -18.49 -10.43
N PHE A 144 0.62 -17.94 -9.39
CA PHE A 144 2.08 -17.99 -9.25
C PHE A 144 2.57 -19.44 -9.08
N VAL A 145 1.82 -20.25 -8.34
CA VAL A 145 2.10 -21.70 -8.19
C VAL A 145 1.95 -22.42 -9.53
N VAL A 146 0.90 -22.12 -10.30
CA VAL A 146 0.67 -22.69 -11.63
C VAL A 146 1.78 -22.29 -12.62
N ILE A 147 2.17 -21.00 -12.66
CA ILE A 147 3.26 -20.54 -13.52
C ILE A 147 4.57 -21.26 -13.15
N TYR A 148 4.85 -21.41 -11.85
CA TYR A 148 6.05 -22.11 -11.39
C TYR A 148 6.02 -23.60 -11.76
N LEU A 149 4.87 -24.27 -11.62
CA LEU A 149 4.66 -25.65 -12.04
C LEU A 149 4.88 -25.82 -13.54
N VAL A 150 4.32 -24.94 -14.36
CA VAL A 150 4.50 -24.97 -15.81
C VAL A 150 5.96 -24.76 -16.17
N LEU A 151 6.65 -23.81 -15.54
CA LEU A 151 8.08 -23.59 -15.76
C LEU A 151 8.90 -24.84 -15.40
N LEU A 152 8.58 -25.47 -14.27
CA LEU A 152 9.28 -26.67 -13.77
C LEU A 152 9.05 -27.89 -14.67
N VAL A 153 7.81 -28.09 -15.15
CA VAL A 153 7.47 -29.12 -16.13
C VAL A 153 8.20 -28.86 -17.45
N THR A 154 8.25 -27.60 -17.90
CA THR A 154 8.94 -27.23 -19.14
C THR A 154 10.43 -27.54 -19.04
N ILE A 155 11.09 -27.14 -17.94
CA ILE A 155 12.51 -27.45 -17.69
C ILE A 155 12.73 -28.95 -17.64
N PHE A 156 11.88 -29.69 -16.93
CA PHE A 156 11.97 -31.15 -16.83
C PHE A 156 11.89 -31.83 -18.19
N ILE A 157 10.94 -31.41 -19.04
CA ILE A 157 10.79 -31.90 -20.41
C ILE A 157 12.01 -31.51 -21.27
N THR A 158 12.50 -30.28 -21.17
CA THR A 158 13.69 -29.84 -21.91
C THR A 158 14.92 -30.66 -21.53
N VAL A 159 15.11 -30.95 -20.24
CA VAL A 159 16.21 -31.80 -19.77
C VAL A 159 16.05 -33.23 -20.29
N LEU A 160 14.83 -33.78 -20.25
CA LEU A 160 14.54 -35.11 -20.80
C LEU A 160 14.83 -35.19 -22.30
N ILE A 161 14.37 -34.22 -23.10
CA ILE A 161 14.62 -34.15 -24.55
C ILE A 161 16.11 -33.92 -24.86
N HIS A 162 16.86 -33.27 -23.97
CA HIS A 162 18.29 -33.06 -24.18
C HIS A 162 19.13 -34.31 -23.85
N TYR A 163 18.67 -35.15 -22.92
CA TYR A 163 19.37 -36.36 -22.49
C TYR A 163 18.93 -37.65 -23.22
N PHE A 164 17.77 -37.65 -23.87
CA PHE A 164 17.26 -38.75 -24.72
C PHE A 164 17.30 -38.36 -26.19
#